data_AF-A0A972ZYJ3-F1
#
_entry.id   AF-A0A972ZYJ3-F1
#
_cell.length_a   1.000
_cell.length_b   1.000
_cell.length_c   1.000
_cell.angle_alpha   90.00
_cell.angle_beta   90.00
_cell.angle_gamma   90.00
#
_symmetry.space_group_name_H-M   'P 1'
#
loop_
_entity.id
_entity.type
_entity.pdbx_description
1 polymer ?
#
loop_
_entity_poly.entity_id
_entity_poly.type
_entity_poly.pdbx_seq_one_letter_code
_entity_poly.pdbx_strand_id
1 'polypeptide(L)'
;FGYSADEFFPTSFGGNGTGAGIGHDIWTLSSPYYDGGIMETSSTMPGSGQSMPFYYSNSAGAASETQRTLGAPQDWTIGGASTLSIAFRGQSGNTGTLYAMINNTKLTYPGALDSALWHYFNIDLSSVNTDLQSVTKLAMGIEGGNASGMILIDDIRLHPDAGPADPGSSGLPLIAWVSFHGDDNVPSGDAAGAGFTEAPDKPYTDLLMANGYEVMRYITTNAPDSDILNAVDLVIISRSVASGGYQNEGATAWNNIATPMIIAGGYTIRSSRMGLTTGTTMVDTTGDISLTVNDPSHPIFSGIELVAGTMVNPFASVVVYPTDGTTVARGVSINDSPLNADGTLLATISDAGNGPAGGMVIGEWQAGATMTHDGGAGTDTLAGHRLVFLTGAREADGVSSETAGLYDLYEDGAAMLLNAVDYMLRP
;
A
#
# COMPACT_ATOMS: atom_id res chain seq x y z
N PHE A 1 -10.58 30.95 -2.02
CA PHE A 1 -9.92 30.36 -3.20
C PHE A 1 -10.68 30.78 -4.46
N GLY A 2 -10.01 30.87 -5.61
CA GLY A 2 -10.53 31.32 -6.91
C GLY A 2 -9.40 31.36 -7.94
N TYR A 3 -9.68 31.66 -9.21
CA TYR A 3 -8.66 31.82 -10.26
C TYR A 3 -8.77 33.18 -10.95
N SER A 4 -7.62 33.75 -11.32
CA SER A 4 -7.53 34.98 -12.11
C SER A 4 -7.82 34.68 -13.58
N ALA A 5 -8.17 35.70 -14.36
CA ALA A 5 -8.33 35.52 -15.79
C ALA A 5 -6.95 35.30 -16.45
N ASP A 6 -6.86 34.35 -17.38
CA ASP A 6 -5.68 34.09 -18.20
C ASP A 6 -6.07 33.72 -19.64
N GLU A 7 -5.11 33.30 -20.47
CA GLU A 7 -5.35 32.96 -21.87
C GLU A 7 -6.22 31.70 -22.08
N PHE A 8 -6.29 30.81 -21.09
CA PHE A 8 -7.11 29.60 -21.07
C PHE A 8 -8.46 29.82 -20.39
N PHE A 9 -8.49 30.63 -19.33
CA PHE A 9 -9.66 31.03 -18.58
C PHE A 9 -9.83 32.55 -18.63
N PRO A 10 -10.41 33.11 -19.71
CA PRO A 10 -10.46 34.56 -19.92
C PRO A 10 -11.36 35.32 -18.93
N THR A 11 -12.07 34.61 -18.06
CA THR A 11 -12.93 35.18 -17.01
C THR A 11 -12.42 34.70 -15.66
N SER A 12 -12.08 35.63 -14.78
CA SER A 12 -11.70 35.30 -13.40
C SER A 12 -12.90 34.76 -12.63
N PHE A 13 -12.65 33.84 -11.72
CA PHE A 13 -13.65 33.29 -10.81
C PHE A 13 -13.18 33.50 -9.37
N GLY A 14 -13.90 34.33 -8.61
CA GLY A 14 -13.54 34.65 -7.22
C GLY A 14 -13.79 33.53 -6.21
N GLY A 15 -14.21 32.34 -6.66
CA GLY A 15 -14.70 31.27 -5.78
C GLY A 15 -16.11 31.51 -5.28
N ASN A 16 -16.55 30.65 -4.36
CA ASN A 16 -17.86 30.76 -3.70
C ASN A 16 -17.82 31.49 -2.35
N GLY A 17 -16.67 32.06 -1.97
CA GLY A 17 -16.50 32.84 -0.74
C GLY A 17 -16.52 32.04 0.57
N THR A 18 -16.58 30.70 0.53
CA THR A 18 -16.68 29.86 1.74
C THR A 18 -15.34 29.55 2.39
N GLY A 19 -14.24 29.74 1.66
CA GLY A 19 -12.93 29.24 2.09
C GLY A 19 -12.60 27.84 1.57
N ALA A 20 -13.39 27.27 0.66
CA ALA A 20 -13.04 26.04 -0.06
C ALA A 20 -12.23 26.30 -1.33
N GLY A 21 -11.19 25.50 -1.57
CA GLY A 21 -10.40 25.45 -2.79
C GLY A 21 -10.28 24.01 -3.29
N ILE A 22 -10.62 23.78 -4.56
CA ILE A 22 -10.57 22.46 -5.19
C ILE A 22 -9.43 22.41 -6.19
N GLY A 23 -8.62 21.36 -6.09
CA GLY A 23 -7.39 21.18 -6.84
C GLY A 23 -6.17 21.83 -6.18
N HIS A 24 -4.98 21.38 -6.57
CA HIS A 24 -3.71 21.98 -6.13
C HIS A 24 -3.55 23.41 -6.64
N ASP A 25 -2.85 24.23 -5.85
CA ASP A 25 -2.34 25.51 -6.33
C ASP A 25 -1.11 25.27 -7.20
N ILE A 26 -1.28 25.37 -8.52
CA ILE A 26 -0.19 25.17 -9.48
C ILE A 26 0.45 26.48 -9.94
N TRP A 27 -0.03 27.62 -9.44
CA TRP A 27 0.36 28.95 -9.92
C TRP A 27 1.29 29.68 -8.95
N THR A 28 1.20 29.39 -7.67
CA THR A 28 2.08 29.99 -6.67
C THR A 28 3.46 29.33 -6.70
N LEU A 29 4.51 30.12 -6.93
CA LEU A 29 5.91 29.65 -7.00
C LEU A 29 6.38 28.89 -5.75
N SER A 30 5.80 29.16 -4.58
CA SER A 30 6.12 28.45 -3.33
C SER A 30 5.28 27.19 -3.11
N SER A 31 4.33 26.90 -4.00
CA SER A 31 3.55 25.66 -3.93
C SER A 31 4.44 24.49 -4.35
N PRO A 32 4.38 23.33 -3.66
CA PRO A 32 5.05 22.12 -4.11
C PRO A 32 4.49 21.58 -5.44
N TYR A 33 3.34 22.11 -5.89
CA TYR A 33 2.69 21.74 -7.14
C TYR A 33 2.81 22.81 -8.23
N TYR A 34 3.70 23.81 -8.07
CA TYR A 34 3.93 24.83 -9.09
C TYR A 34 4.27 24.21 -10.47
N ASP A 35 3.62 24.68 -11.53
CA ASP A 35 3.67 24.10 -12.90
C ASP A 35 3.28 22.60 -12.97
N GLY A 36 2.58 22.09 -11.94
CA GLY A 36 2.12 20.71 -11.82
C GLY A 36 0.67 20.49 -12.26
N GLY A 37 0.06 19.41 -11.76
CA GLY A 37 -1.33 19.06 -12.01
C GLY A 37 -2.28 19.62 -10.94
N ILE A 38 -3.49 20.02 -11.35
CA ILE A 38 -4.55 20.40 -10.40
C ILE A 38 -5.09 19.19 -9.61
N MET A 39 -4.95 17.98 -10.15
CA MET A 39 -5.36 16.74 -9.49
C MET A 39 -4.16 16.11 -8.79
N GLU A 40 -4.43 15.41 -7.68
CA GLU A 40 -3.43 14.57 -7.03
C GLU A 40 -3.33 13.24 -7.79
N THR A 41 -2.14 12.77 -8.08
CA THR A 41 -1.90 11.56 -8.90
C THR A 41 -1.00 10.52 -8.22
N SER A 42 -0.45 10.85 -7.06
CA SER A 42 0.40 9.98 -6.26
C SER A 42 -0.37 9.38 -5.07
N SER A 43 -1.33 10.13 -4.54
CA SER A 43 -2.15 9.73 -3.40
C SER A 43 -3.59 9.50 -3.83
N THR A 44 -3.86 8.32 -4.37
CA THR A 44 -5.16 7.95 -4.93
C THR A 44 -5.73 6.74 -4.22
N MET A 45 -7.04 6.52 -4.35
CA MET A 45 -7.61 5.24 -3.93
C MET A 45 -7.06 4.11 -4.79
N PRO A 46 -6.90 2.89 -4.26
CA PRO A 46 -6.50 1.76 -5.06
C PRO A 46 -7.40 1.56 -6.28
N GLY A 47 -6.80 1.48 -7.48
CA GLY A 47 -7.52 1.41 -8.75
C GLY A 47 -7.93 2.75 -9.35
N SER A 48 -7.82 3.87 -8.61
CA SER A 48 -7.98 5.22 -9.11
C SER A 48 -6.64 5.82 -9.57
N GLY A 49 -6.68 6.60 -10.65
CA GLY A 49 -5.51 7.32 -11.17
C GLY A 49 -5.41 8.78 -10.70
N GLN A 50 -6.44 9.31 -10.05
CA GLN A 50 -6.50 10.70 -9.59
C GLN A 50 -7.38 10.83 -8.34
N SER A 51 -6.98 11.68 -7.40
CA SER A 51 -7.86 12.13 -6.31
C SER A 51 -8.04 13.64 -6.36
N MET A 52 -9.12 14.13 -5.75
CA MET A 52 -9.50 15.55 -5.73
C MET A 52 -8.99 16.23 -4.46
N PRO A 53 -8.02 17.16 -4.54
CA PRO A 53 -7.62 17.99 -3.41
C PRO A 53 -8.74 18.95 -3.01
N PHE A 54 -9.04 19.01 -1.72
CA PHE A 54 -9.94 19.99 -1.10
C PHE A 54 -9.22 20.71 0.04
N TYR A 55 -8.71 21.90 -0.27
CA TYR A 55 -8.18 22.86 0.69
C TYR A 55 -9.31 23.66 1.36
N TYR A 56 -9.22 23.86 2.67
CA TYR A 56 -10.23 24.60 3.42
C TYR A 56 -9.62 25.57 4.45
N SER A 57 -10.29 26.70 4.66
CA SER A 57 -9.98 27.64 5.74
C SER A 57 -11.23 28.43 6.15
N ASN A 58 -11.70 28.18 7.37
CA ASN A 58 -12.85 28.82 7.99
C ASN A 58 -12.45 30.11 8.74
N SER A 59 -11.42 30.81 8.28
CA SER A 59 -10.95 32.08 8.89
C SER A 59 -11.94 33.23 8.72
N ALA A 60 -12.80 33.17 7.69
CA ALA A 60 -13.79 34.20 7.37
C ALA A 60 -15.25 33.68 7.37
N GLY A 61 -15.50 32.44 7.82
CA GLY A 61 -16.81 31.79 7.72
C GLY A 61 -16.97 30.60 8.67
N ALA A 62 -18.18 30.03 8.71
CA ALA A 62 -18.48 28.89 9.58
C ALA A 62 -18.10 27.53 8.96
N ALA A 63 -18.02 27.48 7.62
CA ALA A 63 -17.69 26.28 6.86
C ALA A 63 -17.12 26.64 5.49
N SER A 64 -16.23 25.78 4.99
CA SER A 64 -15.73 25.76 3.63
C SER A 64 -16.48 24.66 2.89
N GLU A 65 -17.11 24.96 1.76
CA GLU A 65 -17.97 24.01 1.05
C GLU A 65 -17.70 24.00 -0.46
N THR A 66 -17.72 22.83 -1.07
CA THR A 66 -17.77 22.64 -2.52
C THR A 66 -19.06 21.93 -2.93
N GLN A 67 -19.53 22.18 -4.14
CA GLN A 67 -20.84 21.73 -4.61
C GLN A 67 -20.75 21.19 -6.05
N ARG A 68 -21.39 20.04 -6.29
CA ARG A 68 -21.63 19.48 -7.61
C ARG A 68 -23.13 19.48 -7.89
N THR A 69 -23.53 20.31 -8.85
CA THR A 69 -24.90 20.30 -9.39
C THR A 69 -25.03 19.21 -10.45
N LEU A 70 -26.08 18.40 -10.34
CA LEU A 70 -26.46 17.39 -11.32
C LEU A 70 -27.50 18.02 -12.24
N GLY A 71 -27.11 18.30 -13.49
CA GLY A 71 -27.94 19.06 -14.43
C GLY A 71 -29.30 18.42 -14.73
N ALA A 72 -29.38 17.09 -14.68
CA ALA A 72 -30.62 16.33 -14.65
C ALA A 72 -30.73 15.60 -13.30
N PRO A 73 -31.92 15.55 -12.68
CA PRO A 73 -32.10 14.77 -11.46
C PRO A 73 -31.71 13.30 -11.68
N GLN A 74 -30.99 12.74 -10.71
CA GLN A 74 -30.61 11.34 -10.70
C GLN A 74 -31.47 10.57 -9.71
N ASP A 75 -31.92 9.39 -10.12
CA ASP A 75 -32.55 8.42 -9.24
C ASP A 75 -31.49 7.52 -8.63
N TRP A 76 -31.17 7.77 -7.36
CA TRP A 76 -30.20 7.01 -6.59
C TRP A 76 -30.79 5.73 -5.98
N THR A 77 -32.09 5.46 -6.14
CA THR A 77 -32.71 4.21 -5.67
C THR A 77 -32.54 3.06 -6.65
N ILE A 78 -32.17 3.36 -7.90
CA ILE A 78 -31.89 2.36 -8.94
C ILE A 78 -30.75 1.43 -8.49
N GLY A 79 -30.91 0.13 -8.77
CA GLY A 79 -29.90 -0.88 -8.39
C GLY A 79 -29.93 -1.26 -6.91
N GLY A 80 -30.90 -0.75 -6.14
CA GLY A 80 -31.07 -1.09 -4.73
C GLY A 80 -30.05 -0.42 -3.82
N ALA A 81 -29.50 0.74 -4.21
CA ALA A 81 -28.52 1.43 -3.40
C ALA A 81 -29.09 1.78 -2.02
N SER A 82 -28.32 1.45 -0.99
CA SER A 82 -28.63 1.72 0.41
C SER A 82 -27.59 2.63 1.06
N THR A 83 -26.39 2.76 0.47
CA THR A 83 -25.29 3.58 1.00
C THR A 83 -24.68 4.46 -0.08
N LEU A 84 -24.37 5.72 0.26
CA LEU A 84 -23.39 6.53 -0.46
C LEU A 84 -22.06 6.46 0.29
N SER A 85 -21.00 6.00 -0.36
CA SER A 85 -19.64 6.04 0.17
C SER A 85 -18.87 7.20 -0.46
N ILE A 86 -18.05 7.88 0.35
CA ILE A 86 -17.14 8.94 -0.08
C ILE A 86 -15.78 8.60 0.54
N ALA A 87 -14.81 8.20 -0.29
CA ALA A 87 -13.45 8.00 0.18
C ALA A 87 -12.79 9.37 0.39
N PHE A 88 -12.14 9.55 1.52
CA PHE A 88 -11.34 10.74 1.78
C PHE A 88 -10.09 10.38 2.59
N ARG A 89 -9.03 11.17 2.40
CA ARG A 89 -7.79 11.08 3.15
C ARG A 89 -7.46 12.44 3.75
N GLY A 90 -7.07 12.43 5.02
CA GLY A 90 -6.68 13.62 5.75
C GLY A 90 -5.19 13.92 5.71
N GLN A 91 -4.83 15.09 6.24
CA GLN A 91 -3.46 15.46 6.54
C GLN A 91 -3.33 15.72 8.04
N SER A 92 -2.21 15.31 8.63
CA SER A 92 -1.91 15.58 10.05
C SER A 92 -2.10 17.07 10.38
N GLY A 93 -2.78 17.35 11.50
CA GLY A 93 -3.09 18.71 11.95
C GLY A 93 -4.36 19.32 11.36
N ASN A 94 -5.06 18.61 10.48
CA ASN A 94 -6.40 18.99 10.04
C ASN A 94 -7.37 19.17 11.22
N THR A 95 -8.32 20.09 11.07
CA THR A 95 -9.30 20.43 12.12
C THR A 95 -10.69 20.58 11.52
N GLY A 96 -11.72 20.57 12.38
CA GLY A 96 -13.11 20.70 11.95
C GLY A 96 -13.79 19.36 11.70
N THR A 97 -14.99 19.41 11.13
CA THR A 97 -15.86 18.26 10.93
C THR A 97 -16.36 18.22 9.49
N LEU A 98 -16.06 17.13 8.78
CA LEU A 98 -16.53 16.90 7.43
C LEU A 98 -18.05 16.64 7.45
N TYR A 99 -18.74 17.18 6.47
CA TYR A 99 -20.13 16.87 6.20
C TYR A 99 -20.36 16.74 4.69
N ALA A 100 -21.40 15.99 4.33
CA ALA A 100 -21.96 15.96 2.99
C ALA A 100 -23.38 16.53 3.02
N MET A 101 -23.81 17.15 1.92
CA MET A 101 -25.20 17.49 1.72
C MET A 101 -25.75 16.84 0.46
N ILE A 102 -26.83 16.06 0.61
CA ILE A 102 -27.58 15.48 -0.50
C ILE A 102 -28.86 16.29 -0.65
N ASN A 103 -28.99 17.02 -1.77
CA ASN A 103 -29.94 18.11 -1.95
C ASN A 103 -29.86 19.12 -0.78
N ASN A 104 -30.76 19.01 0.20
CA ASN A 104 -30.87 19.90 1.35
C ASN A 104 -30.61 19.19 2.69
N THR A 105 -30.37 17.88 2.68
CA THR A 105 -30.10 17.12 3.91
C THR A 105 -28.60 17.13 4.18
N LYS A 106 -28.19 17.59 5.36
CA LYS A 106 -26.80 17.58 5.82
C LYS A 106 -26.53 16.35 6.68
N LEU A 107 -25.45 15.63 6.36
CA LEU A 107 -24.98 14.43 7.05
C LEU A 107 -23.56 14.71 7.53
N THR A 108 -23.28 14.42 8.80
CA THR A 108 -21.99 14.75 9.44
C THR A 108 -21.14 13.49 9.56
N TYR A 109 -19.87 13.58 9.15
CA TYR A 109 -18.92 12.50 9.35
C TYR A 109 -18.54 12.42 10.84
N PRO A 110 -18.62 11.26 11.48
CA PRO A 110 -18.41 11.14 12.92
C PRO A 110 -16.93 11.12 13.33
N GLY A 111 -15.99 10.92 12.40
CA GLY A 111 -14.57 10.76 12.68
C GLY A 111 -13.74 12.03 12.53
N ALA A 112 -12.44 11.89 12.81
CA ALA A 112 -11.44 12.94 12.62
C ALA A 112 -10.95 13.03 11.17
N LEU A 113 -10.28 14.14 10.83
CA LEU A 113 -9.81 14.45 9.47
C LEU A 113 -8.28 14.49 9.35
N ASP A 114 -7.55 14.04 10.37
CA ASP A 114 -6.10 14.15 10.50
C ASP A 114 -5.36 12.82 10.25
N SER A 115 -6.09 11.79 9.81
CA SER A 115 -5.52 10.50 9.41
C SER A 115 -4.99 10.53 7.98
N ALA A 116 -3.79 9.99 7.82
CA ALA A 116 -3.18 9.77 6.51
C ALA A 116 -3.68 8.50 5.81
N LEU A 117 -4.43 7.63 6.49
CA LEU A 117 -5.12 6.51 5.84
C LEU A 117 -6.36 7.03 5.11
N TRP A 118 -6.76 6.30 4.06
CA TRP A 118 -8.05 6.53 3.43
C TRP A 118 -9.17 6.08 4.37
N HIS A 119 -10.23 6.87 4.45
CA HIS A 119 -11.44 6.60 5.21
C HIS A 119 -12.65 6.71 4.29
N TYR A 120 -13.73 6.04 4.65
CA TYR A 120 -15.01 6.10 3.96
C TYR A 120 -16.05 6.78 4.82
N PHE A 121 -16.53 7.94 4.35
CA PHE A 121 -17.77 8.49 4.87
C PHE A 121 -18.96 7.74 4.26
N ASN A 122 -19.32 6.61 4.87
CA ASN A 122 -20.50 5.83 4.50
C ASN A 122 -21.77 6.45 5.08
N ILE A 123 -22.65 6.90 4.18
CA ILE A 123 -23.93 7.54 4.49
C ILE A 123 -25.05 6.55 4.18
N ASP A 124 -25.76 6.11 5.22
CA ASP A 124 -27.01 5.34 5.09
C ASP A 124 -28.07 6.21 4.41
N LEU A 125 -28.48 5.84 3.20
CA LEU A 125 -29.43 6.59 2.39
C LEU A 125 -30.82 6.64 3.03
N SER A 126 -31.16 5.70 3.90
CA SER A 126 -32.42 5.74 4.65
C SER A 126 -32.49 6.91 5.65
N SER A 127 -31.34 7.45 6.05
CA SER A 127 -31.23 8.62 6.93
C SER A 127 -31.36 9.96 6.18
N VAL A 128 -31.37 9.93 4.84
CA VAL A 128 -31.36 11.12 4.01
C VAL A 128 -32.79 11.60 3.76
N ASN A 129 -33.19 12.69 4.42
CA ASN A 129 -34.53 13.26 4.35
C ASN A 129 -34.77 14.11 3.08
N THR A 130 -34.65 13.49 1.90
CA THR A 130 -34.97 14.07 0.58
C THR A 130 -35.53 12.99 -0.35
N ASP A 131 -36.12 13.41 -1.48
CA ASP A 131 -36.46 12.49 -2.56
C ASP A 131 -35.18 11.97 -3.25
N LEU A 132 -34.81 10.71 -2.96
CA LEU A 132 -33.67 10.02 -3.55
C LEU A 132 -33.92 9.57 -5.01
N GLN A 133 -35.15 9.64 -5.51
CA GLN A 133 -35.44 9.45 -6.94
C GLN A 133 -35.12 10.72 -7.76
N SER A 134 -34.81 11.83 -7.08
CA SER A 134 -34.59 13.15 -7.69
C SER A 134 -33.46 13.91 -6.98
N VAL A 135 -32.25 13.34 -7.02
CA VAL A 135 -31.05 14.00 -6.50
C VAL A 135 -30.49 14.97 -7.54
N THR A 136 -30.35 16.23 -7.16
CA THR A 136 -29.91 17.32 -8.05
C THR A 136 -28.61 17.98 -7.59
N LYS A 137 -28.19 17.72 -6.36
CA LYS A 137 -27.01 18.35 -5.76
C LYS A 137 -26.35 17.44 -4.74
N LEU A 138 -25.02 17.35 -4.83
CA LEU A 138 -24.15 16.86 -3.79
C LEU A 138 -23.21 18.00 -3.37
N ALA A 139 -23.10 18.27 -2.08
CA ALA A 139 -22.10 19.17 -1.53
C ALA A 139 -21.25 18.44 -0.50
N MET A 140 -20.02 18.91 -0.33
CA MET A 140 -19.11 18.46 0.72
C MET A 140 -18.52 19.70 1.36
N GLY A 141 -18.46 19.72 2.68
CA GLY A 141 -17.88 20.86 3.38
C GLY A 141 -17.28 20.47 4.72
N ILE A 142 -16.47 21.36 5.26
CA ILE A 142 -15.82 21.19 6.55
C ILE A 142 -16.20 22.38 7.42
N GLU A 143 -16.87 22.09 8.52
CA GLU A 143 -17.30 23.10 9.49
C GLU A 143 -16.40 23.12 10.72
N GLY A 144 -16.45 24.24 11.44
CA GLY A 144 -15.67 24.45 12.66
C GLY A 144 -14.97 25.80 12.63
N GLY A 145 -15.01 26.51 13.76
CA GLY A 145 -14.42 27.84 13.87
C GLY A 145 -12.90 27.78 13.67
N ASN A 146 -12.38 28.57 12.73
CA ASN A 146 -10.97 28.58 12.34
C ASN A 146 -10.42 27.24 11.84
N ALA A 147 -11.29 26.28 11.49
CA ALA A 147 -10.85 25.02 10.91
C ALA A 147 -10.09 25.26 9.60
N SER A 148 -8.98 24.57 9.41
CA SER A 148 -8.20 24.66 8.18
C SER A 148 -7.42 23.38 7.93
N GLY A 149 -7.13 23.12 6.66
CA GLY A 149 -6.36 21.96 6.25
C GLY A 149 -6.58 21.58 4.79
N MET A 150 -6.27 20.33 4.47
CA MET A 150 -6.50 19.73 3.16
C MET A 150 -6.95 18.28 3.34
N ILE A 151 -8.01 17.88 2.63
CA ILE A 151 -8.37 16.47 2.44
C ILE A 151 -8.30 16.12 0.96
N LEU A 152 -7.90 14.90 0.65
CA LEU A 152 -8.09 14.30 -0.67
C LEU A 152 -9.43 13.57 -0.67
N ILE A 153 -10.14 13.61 -1.79
CA ILE A 153 -11.43 12.93 -1.96
C ILE A 153 -11.37 12.09 -3.24
N ASP A 154 -11.85 10.86 -3.17
CA ASP A 154 -11.90 9.94 -4.30
C ASP A 154 -13.13 9.01 -4.17
N ASP A 155 -13.35 8.15 -5.15
CA ASP A 155 -14.31 7.02 -5.11
C ASP A 155 -15.69 7.33 -4.47
N ILE A 156 -16.34 8.40 -4.93
CA ILE A 156 -17.72 8.71 -4.53
C ILE A 156 -18.67 7.74 -5.23
N ARG A 157 -19.26 6.80 -4.49
CA ARG A 157 -19.99 5.65 -5.06
C ARG A 157 -21.26 5.28 -4.30
N LEU A 158 -22.28 4.83 -5.04
CA LEU A 158 -23.49 4.22 -4.50
C LEU A 158 -23.32 2.71 -4.37
N HIS A 159 -23.72 2.15 -3.23
CA HIS A 159 -23.60 0.74 -2.90
C HIS A 159 -24.96 0.14 -2.51
N PRO A 160 -25.25 -1.11 -2.92
CA PRO A 160 -26.43 -1.83 -2.45
C PRO A 160 -26.29 -2.39 -1.03
N ASP A 161 -25.08 -2.40 -0.48
CA ASP A 161 -24.71 -2.87 0.86
C ASP A 161 -24.24 -1.70 1.76
N ALA A 162 -23.62 -2.02 2.89
CA ALA A 162 -23.14 -1.03 3.87
C ALA A 162 -21.96 -0.16 3.38
N GLY A 163 -21.44 -0.41 2.18
CA GLY A 163 -20.22 0.22 1.69
C GLY A 163 -18.95 -0.44 2.23
N PRO A 164 -17.77 0.03 1.77
CA PRO A 164 -16.47 -0.48 2.21
C PRO A 164 -16.14 -0.08 3.65
N ALA A 165 -15.35 -0.88 4.35
CA ALA A 165 -14.87 -0.58 5.69
C ALA A 165 -13.60 0.28 5.67
N ASP A 166 -13.38 1.07 6.72
CA ASP A 166 -12.15 1.83 6.91
C ASP A 166 -10.96 0.88 7.17
N PRO A 167 -9.80 1.07 6.50
CA PRO A 167 -8.55 0.43 6.87
C PRO A 167 -8.21 0.63 8.35
N GLY A 168 -7.93 -0.47 9.05
CA GLY A 168 -7.53 -0.50 10.46
C GLY A 168 -8.70 -0.36 11.43
N SER A 169 -9.96 -0.37 10.95
CA SER A 169 -11.14 -0.22 11.81
C SER A 169 -11.59 -1.53 12.48
N SER A 170 -11.02 -2.67 12.08
CA SER A 170 -11.41 -3.99 12.59
C SER A 170 -10.91 -4.30 14.01
N GLY A 171 -9.94 -3.53 14.51
CA GLY A 171 -9.21 -3.82 15.75
C GLY A 171 -8.15 -4.92 15.60
N LEU A 172 -7.91 -5.39 14.38
CA LEU A 172 -6.81 -6.27 14.01
C LEU A 172 -5.58 -5.44 13.58
N PRO A 173 -4.36 -5.99 13.64
CA PRO A 173 -3.19 -5.31 13.08
C PRO A 173 -3.35 -5.10 11.58
N LEU A 174 -3.09 -3.87 11.12
CA LEU A 174 -3.15 -3.46 9.72
C LEU A 174 -1.79 -3.64 9.06
N ILE A 175 -1.77 -4.41 7.97
CA ILE A 175 -0.58 -4.70 7.16
C ILE A 175 -0.70 -3.98 5.82
N ALA A 176 0.30 -3.16 5.47
CA ALA A 176 0.46 -2.66 4.11
C ALA A 176 1.19 -3.68 3.24
N TRP A 177 0.49 -4.30 2.30
CA TRP A 177 1.05 -5.19 1.28
C TRP A 177 1.46 -4.39 0.05
N VAL A 178 2.77 -4.17 -0.12
CA VAL A 178 3.33 -3.39 -1.22
C VAL A 178 3.49 -4.27 -2.46
N SER A 179 2.86 -3.88 -3.57
CA SER A 179 2.74 -4.69 -4.79
C SER A 179 2.57 -3.83 -6.06
N PHE A 180 2.72 -4.42 -7.25
CA PHE A 180 2.24 -3.82 -8.50
C PHE A 180 0.71 -3.71 -8.55
N HIS A 181 -0.01 -4.51 -7.75
CA HIS A 181 -1.46 -4.61 -7.81
C HIS A 181 -2.08 -3.85 -6.65
N GLY A 182 -2.89 -2.85 -6.98
CA GLY A 182 -3.59 -2.00 -6.01
C GLY A 182 -4.77 -2.71 -5.33
N ASP A 183 -5.34 -3.75 -5.94
CA ASP A 183 -6.47 -4.50 -5.38
C ASP A 183 -6.28 -6.00 -5.61
N ASP A 184 -6.84 -6.83 -4.74
CA ASP A 184 -6.82 -8.29 -4.86
C ASP A 184 -7.51 -8.77 -6.15
N ASN A 185 -8.60 -8.11 -6.55
CA ASN A 185 -9.42 -8.49 -7.70
C ASN A 185 -9.14 -7.65 -8.95
N VAL A 186 -8.13 -6.78 -8.89
CA VAL A 186 -7.71 -5.94 -10.02
C VAL A 186 -6.20 -6.10 -10.21
N PRO A 187 -5.77 -7.08 -11.02
CA PRO A 187 -4.36 -7.21 -11.38
C PRO A 187 -3.92 -5.97 -12.17
N SER A 188 -2.61 -5.76 -12.22
CA SER A 188 -2.04 -4.71 -13.05
C SER A 188 -2.23 -5.02 -14.53
N GLY A 189 -2.05 -4.02 -15.40
CA GLY A 189 -2.29 -4.17 -16.84
C GLY A 189 -1.49 -5.31 -17.47
N ASP A 190 -0.20 -5.45 -17.12
CA ASP A 190 0.64 -6.52 -17.67
C ASP A 190 0.25 -7.90 -17.14
N ALA A 191 -0.12 -7.99 -15.85
CA ALA A 191 -0.61 -9.24 -15.28
C ALA A 191 -1.94 -9.67 -15.90
N ALA A 192 -2.87 -8.73 -16.11
CA ALA A 192 -4.09 -8.98 -16.86
C ALA A 192 -3.79 -9.42 -18.31
N GLY A 193 -2.78 -8.81 -18.95
CA GLY A 193 -2.28 -9.21 -20.27
C GLY A 193 -1.73 -10.65 -20.31
N ALA A 194 -1.26 -11.17 -19.18
CA ALA A 194 -0.82 -12.55 -19.00
C ALA A 194 -1.95 -13.51 -18.56
N GLY A 195 -3.21 -13.04 -18.53
CA GLY A 195 -4.40 -13.84 -18.26
C GLY A 195 -4.85 -13.87 -16.79
N PHE A 196 -4.21 -13.10 -15.90
CA PHE A 196 -4.66 -13.00 -14.52
C PHE A 196 -5.95 -12.19 -14.42
N THR A 197 -6.88 -12.64 -13.57
CA THR A 197 -8.10 -11.90 -13.21
C THR A 197 -8.07 -11.35 -11.78
N GLU A 198 -7.09 -11.79 -11.00
CA GLU A 198 -6.80 -11.38 -9.62
C GLU A 198 -5.30 -11.10 -9.53
N ALA A 199 -4.88 -10.35 -8.51
CA ALA A 199 -3.47 -10.12 -8.25
C ALA A 199 -2.70 -11.45 -8.07
N PRO A 200 -1.60 -11.69 -8.80
CA PRO A 200 -0.77 -12.89 -8.66
C PRO A 200 -0.35 -13.23 -7.23
N ASP A 201 -0.13 -12.21 -6.40
CA ASP A 201 0.29 -12.34 -5.00
C ASP A 201 -0.86 -12.36 -3.99
N LYS A 202 -2.13 -12.36 -4.45
CA LYS A 202 -3.33 -12.45 -3.61
C LYS A 202 -3.33 -13.61 -2.60
N PRO A 203 -2.82 -14.82 -2.92
CA PRO A 203 -2.87 -15.89 -1.92
C PRO A 203 -2.04 -15.60 -0.66
N TYR A 204 -1.06 -14.67 -0.72
CA TYR A 204 -0.39 -14.18 0.48
C TYR A 204 -1.28 -13.28 1.33
N THR A 205 -2.01 -12.36 0.71
CA THR A 205 -2.95 -11.48 1.43
C THR A 205 -4.11 -12.30 2.01
N ASP A 206 -4.60 -13.30 1.28
CA ASP A 206 -5.60 -14.28 1.78
C ASP A 206 -5.09 -15.04 3.01
N LEU A 207 -3.82 -15.48 3.01
CA LEU A 207 -3.22 -16.16 4.16
C LEU A 207 -3.22 -15.26 5.40
N LEU A 208 -2.81 -14.00 5.24
CA LEU A 208 -2.79 -13.03 6.35
C LEU A 208 -4.20 -12.76 6.88
N MET A 209 -5.16 -12.47 5.99
CA MET A 209 -6.55 -12.23 6.38
C MET A 209 -7.18 -13.44 7.09
N ALA A 210 -6.89 -14.66 6.60
CA ALA A 210 -7.37 -15.89 7.24
C ALA A 210 -6.80 -16.11 8.66
N ASN A 211 -5.70 -15.44 9.01
CA ASN A 211 -5.02 -15.55 10.29
C ASN A 211 -5.19 -14.32 11.20
N GLY A 212 -6.22 -13.51 10.95
CA GLY A 212 -6.62 -12.43 11.86
C GLY A 212 -5.81 -11.15 11.68
N TYR A 213 -5.32 -10.89 10.47
CA TYR A 213 -4.73 -9.61 10.09
C TYR A 213 -5.66 -8.85 9.15
N GLU A 214 -5.60 -7.52 9.20
CA GLU A 214 -6.19 -6.68 8.18
C GLU A 214 -5.12 -6.33 7.14
N VAL A 215 -5.47 -6.33 5.86
CA VAL A 215 -4.51 -6.06 4.79
C VAL A 215 -5.02 -4.92 3.91
N MET A 216 -4.18 -3.90 3.74
CA MET A 216 -4.36 -2.90 2.69
C MET A 216 -3.27 -3.09 1.64
N ARG A 217 -3.62 -2.96 0.36
CA ARG A 217 -2.64 -2.96 -0.73
C ARG A 217 -2.09 -1.56 -0.95
N TYR A 218 -0.78 -1.50 -1.20
CA TYR A 218 -0.06 -0.26 -1.47
C TYR A 218 0.70 -0.42 -2.79
N ILE A 219 0.46 0.46 -3.76
CA ILE A 219 1.14 0.37 -5.05
C ILE A 219 2.62 0.74 -4.88
N THR A 220 3.51 -0.14 -5.32
CA THR A 220 4.96 0.07 -5.24
C THR A 220 5.39 1.36 -5.96
N THR A 221 6.30 2.10 -5.34
CA THR A 221 6.83 3.38 -5.86
C THR A 221 8.27 3.60 -5.40
N ASN A 222 8.97 4.53 -6.05
CA ASN A 222 10.28 5.03 -5.60
C ASN A 222 10.17 6.19 -4.60
N ALA A 223 8.97 6.72 -4.37
CA ALA A 223 8.71 7.79 -3.40
C ALA A 223 7.52 7.37 -2.51
N PRO A 224 7.71 6.39 -1.61
CA PRO A 224 6.65 5.95 -0.71
C PRO A 224 6.15 7.10 0.17
N ASP A 225 4.85 7.10 0.40
CA ASP A 225 4.19 8.02 1.32
C ASP A 225 4.42 7.53 2.75
N SER A 226 5.31 8.21 3.46
CA SER A 226 5.67 7.86 4.83
C SER A 226 4.51 8.01 5.80
N ASP A 227 3.55 8.89 5.54
CA ASP A 227 2.45 9.11 6.46
C ASP A 227 1.47 7.93 6.41
N ILE A 228 1.26 7.34 5.24
CA ILE A 228 0.48 6.09 5.10
C ILE A 228 1.24 4.94 5.76
N LEU A 229 2.50 4.72 5.37
CA LEU A 229 3.23 3.52 5.80
C LEU A 229 3.62 3.56 7.29
N ASN A 230 3.72 4.75 7.88
CA ASN A 230 3.92 4.90 9.34
C ASN A 230 2.62 4.86 10.14
N ALA A 231 1.45 4.83 9.49
CA ALA A 231 0.15 4.70 10.14
C ALA A 231 -0.34 3.25 10.23
N VAL A 232 0.29 2.31 9.52
CA VAL A 232 0.01 0.87 9.62
C VAL A 232 0.92 0.18 10.65
N ASP A 233 0.58 -1.04 11.07
CA ASP A 233 1.33 -1.79 12.07
C ASP A 233 2.52 -2.55 11.47
N LEU A 234 2.44 -2.94 10.19
CA LEU A 234 3.50 -3.65 9.48
C LEU A 234 3.49 -3.32 7.98
N VAL A 235 4.67 -3.20 7.38
CA VAL A 235 4.83 -3.13 5.92
C VAL A 235 5.39 -4.47 5.41
N ILE A 236 4.80 -5.03 4.36
CA ILE A 236 5.36 -6.18 3.65
C ILE A 236 5.60 -5.80 2.19
N ILE A 237 6.86 -5.74 1.78
CA ILE A 237 7.25 -5.58 0.38
C ILE A 237 7.19 -6.95 -0.30
N SER A 238 6.21 -7.14 -1.18
CA SER A 238 6.04 -8.40 -1.90
C SER A 238 7.15 -8.61 -2.92
N ARG A 239 7.23 -9.83 -3.47
CA ARG A 239 8.10 -10.10 -4.63
C ARG A 239 7.64 -9.37 -5.89
N SER A 240 6.35 -9.04 -5.98
CA SER A 240 5.70 -8.39 -7.12
C SER A 240 5.88 -6.87 -7.07
N VAL A 241 7.13 -6.41 -7.16
CA VAL A 241 7.48 -4.98 -7.13
C VAL A 241 8.56 -4.60 -8.14
N ALA A 242 8.55 -3.33 -8.57
CA ALA A 242 9.59 -2.78 -9.41
C ALA A 242 10.86 -2.55 -8.57
N SER A 243 11.80 -3.49 -8.58
CA SER A 243 13.04 -3.39 -7.78
C SER A 243 13.86 -2.12 -8.01
N GLY A 244 13.68 -1.44 -9.15
CA GLY A 244 14.30 -0.13 -9.42
C GLY A 244 13.79 1.00 -8.50
N GLY A 245 12.63 0.86 -7.86
CA GLY A 245 12.12 1.83 -6.89
C GLY A 245 12.81 1.78 -5.52
N TYR A 246 13.65 0.78 -5.28
CA TYR A 246 14.29 0.51 -3.98
C TYR A 246 15.78 0.85 -4.01
N GLN A 247 16.19 1.75 -4.90
CA GLN A 247 17.59 2.13 -5.12
C GLN A 247 17.71 3.66 -5.09
N ASN A 248 18.92 4.18 -4.87
CA ASN A 248 19.20 5.63 -4.79
C ASN A 248 18.26 6.33 -3.78
N GLU A 249 17.67 7.45 -4.17
CA GLU A 249 16.70 8.20 -3.35
C GLU A 249 15.50 7.34 -2.92
N GLY A 250 15.11 6.34 -3.72
CA GLY A 250 14.06 5.40 -3.34
C GLY A 250 14.49 4.48 -2.20
N ALA A 251 15.75 4.05 -2.16
CA ALA A 251 16.28 3.32 -1.02
C ALA A 251 16.19 4.15 0.26
N THR A 252 16.64 5.40 0.21
CA THR A 252 16.55 6.34 1.33
C THR A 252 15.10 6.56 1.76
N ALA A 253 14.16 6.72 0.83
CA ALA A 253 12.75 6.90 1.15
C ALA A 253 12.15 5.68 1.87
N TRP A 254 12.42 4.46 1.40
CA TRP A 254 11.98 3.23 2.06
C TRP A 254 12.70 2.97 3.40
N ASN A 255 13.98 3.31 3.51
CA ASN A 255 14.76 3.16 4.75
C ASN A 255 14.29 4.11 5.86
N ASN A 256 13.67 5.24 5.51
CA ASN A 256 13.09 6.21 6.45
C ASN A 256 11.69 5.85 6.98
N ILE A 257 11.07 4.76 6.52
CA ILE A 257 9.80 4.26 7.09
C ILE A 257 10.07 3.68 8.48
N ALA A 258 9.42 4.23 9.52
CA ALA A 258 9.61 3.81 10.90
C ALA A 258 8.90 2.50 11.24
N THR A 259 7.80 2.19 10.55
CA THR A 259 7.10 0.92 10.72
C THR A 259 8.01 -0.27 10.39
N PRO A 260 7.94 -1.36 11.19
CA PRO A 260 8.64 -2.60 10.88
C PRO A 260 8.30 -3.10 9.47
N MET A 261 9.25 -3.76 8.81
CA MET A 261 9.11 -4.11 7.40
C MET A 261 9.64 -5.50 7.08
N ILE A 262 8.82 -6.32 6.43
CA ILE A 262 9.23 -7.60 5.83
C ILE A 262 9.51 -7.38 4.34
N ILE A 263 10.64 -7.89 3.85
CA ILE A 263 11.05 -7.83 2.45
C ILE A 263 11.05 -9.24 1.85
N ALA A 264 10.11 -9.53 0.96
CA ALA A 264 9.96 -10.85 0.34
C ALA A 264 10.81 -11.05 -0.92
N GLY A 265 11.11 -9.97 -1.65
CA GLY A 265 11.77 -10.05 -2.95
C GLY A 265 13.28 -9.82 -2.92
N GLY A 266 14.09 -10.83 -3.28
CA GLY A 266 15.56 -10.71 -3.31
C GLY A 266 16.10 -9.66 -4.28
N TYR A 267 15.34 -9.28 -5.30
CA TYR A 267 15.74 -8.20 -6.21
C TYR A 267 15.72 -6.82 -5.54
N THR A 268 14.93 -6.57 -4.50
CA THR A 268 14.94 -5.28 -3.79
C THR A 268 16.20 -5.07 -2.95
N ILE A 269 16.95 -6.14 -2.65
CA ILE A 269 18.19 -6.10 -1.87
C ILE A 269 19.45 -6.31 -2.72
N ARG A 270 19.30 -6.80 -3.96
CA ARG A 270 20.37 -6.93 -4.96
C ARG A 270 21.08 -5.60 -5.20
N SER A 271 22.39 -5.63 -5.46
CA SER A 271 23.22 -4.44 -5.73
C SER A 271 23.27 -3.44 -4.58
N SER A 272 23.14 -3.92 -3.33
CA SER A 272 22.99 -3.06 -2.15
C SER A 272 21.86 -2.06 -2.28
N ARG A 273 20.78 -2.37 -2.99
CA ARG A 273 19.66 -1.45 -3.23
C ARG A 273 19.08 -0.83 -1.97
N MET A 274 18.46 -1.61 -1.10
CA MET A 274 18.09 -1.15 0.26
C MET A 274 19.25 -1.25 1.26
N GLY A 275 20.45 -1.62 0.81
CA GLY A 275 21.63 -1.78 1.65
C GLY A 275 21.65 -3.01 2.56
N LEU A 276 20.74 -3.98 2.42
CA LEU A 276 20.66 -5.18 3.29
C LEU A 276 21.69 -6.26 2.90
N THR A 277 22.02 -6.38 1.62
CA THR A 277 23.04 -7.32 1.12
C THR A 277 24.04 -6.60 0.22
N THR A 278 25.21 -7.17 0.05
CA THR A 278 26.22 -6.71 -0.92
C THR A 278 26.02 -7.40 -2.28
N GLY A 279 26.79 -7.06 -3.31
CA GLY A 279 26.88 -7.86 -4.54
C GLY A 279 25.63 -7.89 -5.44
N THR A 280 25.69 -8.68 -6.51
CA THR A 280 24.67 -8.73 -7.57
C THR A 280 24.17 -10.14 -7.89
N THR A 281 24.70 -11.16 -7.20
CA THR A 281 24.42 -12.57 -7.50
C THR A 281 22.99 -12.92 -7.14
N MET A 282 22.20 -13.30 -8.15
CA MET A 282 20.85 -13.80 -7.98
C MET A 282 20.76 -15.21 -8.53
N VAL A 283 20.19 -16.12 -7.74
CA VAL A 283 19.95 -17.51 -8.14
C VAL A 283 18.51 -17.86 -7.81
N ASP A 284 17.73 -18.23 -8.82
CA ASP A 284 16.36 -18.70 -8.64
C ASP A 284 16.37 -20.19 -8.23
N THR A 285 15.51 -20.58 -7.30
CA THR A 285 15.36 -21.99 -6.93
C THR A 285 14.71 -22.80 -8.06
N THR A 286 15.01 -24.10 -8.14
CA THR A 286 14.61 -24.98 -9.25
C THR A 286 13.68 -26.13 -8.84
N GLY A 287 13.24 -26.14 -7.58
CA GLY A 287 12.38 -27.18 -7.01
C GLY A 287 12.17 -26.93 -5.52
N ASP A 288 11.76 -27.98 -4.80
CA ASP A 288 11.57 -27.91 -3.36
C ASP A 288 12.89 -27.55 -2.66
N ILE A 289 12.82 -26.57 -1.77
CA ILE A 289 13.93 -26.15 -0.90
C ILE A 289 13.57 -26.34 0.57
N SER A 290 14.57 -26.58 1.40
CA SER A 290 14.49 -26.54 2.86
C SER A 290 15.53 -25.55 3.40
N LEU A 291 15.33 -25.06 4.62
CA LEU A 291 16.25 -24.09 5.22
C LEU A 291 17.10 -24.72 6.32
N THR A 292 18.35 -24.30 6.41
CA THR A 292 19.19 -24.46 7.60
C THR A 292 19.00 -23.24 8.48
N VAL A 293 18.60 -23.47 9.74
CA VAL A 293 18.28 -22.47 10.74
C VAL A 293 19.47 -22.25 11.66
N ASN A 294 19.89 -20.99 11.79
CA ASN A 294 21.05 -20.61 12.61
C ASN A 294 20.72 -20.45 14.09
N ASP A 295 19.51 -19.95 14.40
CA ASP A 295 19.01 -19.82 15.77
C ASP A 295 17.62 -20.48 15.89
N PRO A 296 17.55 -21.78 16.22
CA PRO A 296 16.28 -22.49 16.40
C PRO A 296 15.38 -21.94 17.51
N SER A 297 15.90 -21.11 18.41
CA SER A 297 15.10 -20.50 19.50
C SER A 297 14.38 -19.23 19.08
N HIS A 298 14.72 -18.68 17.91
CA HIS A 298 14.11 -17.47 17.37
C HIS A 298 12.61 -17.70 17.10
N PRO A 299 11.70 -16.77 17.46
CA PRO A 299 10.24 -16.96 17.35
C PRO A 299 9.73 -17.39 15.97
N ILE A 300 10.40 -16.94 14.89
CA ILE A 300 10.08 -17.32 13.50
C ILE A 300 10.04 -18.85 13.30
N PHE A 301 10.89 -19.59 14.01
CA PHE A 301 11.02 -21.05 13.85
C PHE A 301 10.18 -21.84 14.87
N SER A 302 9.33 -21.15 15.65
CA SER A 302 8.44 -21.80 16.61
C SER A 302 7.51 -22.79 15.91
N GLY A 303 7.53 -24.05 16.37
CA GLY A 303 6.69 -25.12 15.81
C GLY A 303 7.26 -25.80 14.56
N ILE A 304 8.44 -25.40 14.07
CA ILE A 304 9.07 -25.99 12.89
C ILE A 304 9.94 -27.17 13.29
N GLU A 305 9.73 -28.33 12.65
CA GLU A 305 10.51 -29.53 12.93
C GLU A 305 11.90 -29.42 12.27
N LEU A 306 12.96 -29.53 13.09
CA LEU A 306 14.35 -29.44 12.64
C LEU A 306 15.13 -30.72 13.00
N VAL A 307 15.94 -31.22 12.05
CA VAL A 307 16.95 -32.26 12.29
C VAL A 307 18.33 -31.67 12.01
N ALA A 308 19.18 -31.67 13.03
CA ALA A 308 20.52 -31.07 12.97
C ALA A 308 20.51 -29.60 12.50
N GLY A 309 19.46 -28.85 12.83
CA GLY A 309 19.30 -27.43 12.44
C GLY A 309 18.68 -27.20 11.07
N THR A 310 18.36 -28.25 10.30
CA THR A 310 17.71 -28.14 8.98
C THR A 310 16.25 -28.54 9.07
N MET A 311 15.37 -27.83 8.37
CA MET A 311 13.94 -28.17 8.28
C MET A 311 13.74 -29.59 7.76
N VAL A 312 12.84 -30.34 8.39
CA VAL A 312 12.43 -31.67 7.93
C VAL A 312 11.51 -31.54 6.71
N ASN A 313 10.54 -30.64 6.77
CA ASN A 313 9.63 -30.39 5.66
C ASN A 313 10.16 -29.29 4.74
N PRO A 314 9.79 -29.31 3.44
CA PRO A 314 10.11 -28.23 2.53
C PRO A 314 9.56 -26.88 2.99
N PHE A 315 10.29 -25.81 2.67
CA PHE A 315 9.92 -24.42 2.90
C PHE A 315 9.07 -23.86 1.76
N ALA A 316 9.58 -23.96 0.52
CA ALA A 316 8.94 -23.46 -0.69
C ALA A 316 9.24 -24.37 -1.89
N SER A 317 8.45 -24.22 -2.96
CA SER A 317 8.60 -24.95 -4.22
C SER A 317 8.66 -24.03 -5.44
N VAL A 318 8.78 -24.63 -6.62
CA VAL A 318 8.47 -23.98 -7.89
C VAL A 318 7.00 -24.22 -8.22
N VAL A 319 6.30 -23.17 -8.66
CA VAL A 319 4.86 -23.22 -8.93
C VAL A 319 4.53 -23.03 -10.41
N VAL A 320 3.31 -23.41 -10.79
CA VAL A 320 2.74 -23.18 -12.12
C VAL A 320 1.77 -22.02 -12.10
N TYR A 321 1.70 -21.30 -13.20
CA TYR A 321 0.76 -20.19 -13.35
C TYR A 321 -0.68 -20.70 -13.24
N PRO A 322 -1.53 -20.09 -12.42
CA PRO A 322 -2.92 -20.51 -12.27
C PRO A 322 -3.76 -20.21 -13.53
N THR A 323 -3.27 -19.32 -14.40
CA THR A 323 -3.96 -18.87 -15.61
C THR A 323 -4.02 -19.96 -16.69
N ASP A 324 -3.05 -20.87 -16.73
CA ASP A 324 -2.99 -21.96 -17.73
C ASP A 324 -2.68 -23.35 -17.14
N GLY A 325 -2.28 -23.42 -15.87
CA GLY A 325 -1.92 -24.66 -15.19
C GLY A 325 -0.70 -25.40 -15.76
N THR A 326 0.10 -24.76 -16.64
CA THR A 326 1.20 -25.41 -17.37
C THR A 326 2.49 -24.59 -17.43
N THR A 327 2.40 -23.25 -17.45
CA THR A 327 3.58 -22.37 -17.45
C THR A 327 4.25 -22.42 -16.09
N VAL A 328 5.50 -22.86 -16.04
CA VAL A 328 6.27 -22.98 -14.81
C VAL A 328 6.90 -21.62 -14.49
N ALA A 329 6.59 -21.08 -13.31
CA ALA A 329 7.25 -19.90 -12.77
C ALA A 329 8.71 -20.21 -12.42
N ARG A 330 9.53 -19.19 -12.28
CA ARG A 330 10.85 -19.38 -11.65
C ARG A 330 10.67 -19.44 -10.14
N GLY A 331 11.54 -20.17 -9.44
CA GLY A 331 11.44 -20.28 -7.99
C GLY A 331 11.79 -18.99 -7.24
N VAL A 332 12.01 -19.12 -5.93
CA VAL A 332 12.40 -18.01 -5.06
C VAL A 332 13.73 -17.43 -5.54
N SER A 333 13.79 -16.11 -5.72
CA SER A 333 15.02 -15.43 -6.14
C SER A 333 15.92 -15.14 -4.95
N ILE A 334 16.97 -15.94 -4.76
CA ILE A 334 17.92 -15.82 -3.66
C ILE A 334 19.04 -14.85 -4.02
N ASN A 335 19.30 -13.87 -3.17
CA ASN A 335 20.55 -13.10 -3.23
C ASN A 335 21.62 -13.83 -2.42
N ASP A 336 22.52 -14.50 -3.13
CA ASP A 336 23.62 -15.30 -2.54
C ASP A 336 24.88 -14.46 -2.27
N SER A 337 24.69 -13.19 -1.94
CA SER A 337 25.78 -12.28 -1.62
C SER A 337 25.84 -12.03 -0.11
N PRO A 338 27.00 -11.66 0.46
CA PRO A 338 27.12 -11.40 1.89
C PRO A 338 26.14 -10.34 2.38
N LEU A 339 25.63 -10.50 3.60
CA LEU A 339 24.88 -9.48 4.32
C LEU A 339 25.74 -8.22 4.46
N ASN A 340 25.08 -7.06 4.48
CA ASN A 340 25.75 -5.83 4.89
C ASN A 340 25.96 -5.81 6.42
N ALA A 341 26.69 -4.81 6.92
CA ALA A 341 26.93 -4.63 8.35
C ALA A 341 25.62 -4.61 9.16
N ASP A 342 25.74 -4.95 10.45
CA ASP A 342 24.65 -4.97 11.44
C ASP A 342 23.52 -6.00 11.19
N GLY A 343 23.65 -6.83 10.15
CA GLY A 343 22.70 -7.87 9.82
C GLY A 343 22.89 -9.15 10.63
N THR A 344 21.79 -9.75 11.06
CA THR A 344 21.76 -11.07 11.69
C THR A 344 21.19 -12.10 10.71
N LEU A 345 21.99 -13.12 10.38
CA LEU A 345 21.57 -14.21 9.49
C LEU A 345 20.80 -15.27 10.28
N LEU A 346 19.52 -15.47 9.97
CA LEU A 346 18.62 -16.36 10.70
C LEU A 346 18.44 -17.72 10.00
N ALA A 347 18.32 -17.75 8.67
CA ALA A 347 18.21 -18.99 7.91
C ALA A 347 18.77 -18.87 6.49
N THR A 348 19.33 -19.97 5.99
CA THR A 348 19.87 -20.11 4.64
C THR A 348 19.24 -21.28 3.89
N ILE A 349 19.37 -21.30 2.57
CA ILE A 349 19.13 -22.51 1.78
C ILE A 349 20.02 -23.63 2.32
N SER A 350 19.43 -24.80 2.57
CA SER A 350 20.16 -25.98 3.02
C SER A 350 21.00 -26.60 1.90
N ASP A 351 21.90 -27.52 2.25
CA ASP A 351 22.68 -28.28 1.26
C ASP A 351 21.82 -29.26 0.44
N ALA A 352 20.56 -29.48 0.83
CA ALA A 352 19.61 -30.24 0.04
C ALA A 352 19.22 -29.42 -1.20
N GLY A 353 19.59 -29.94 -2.37
CA GLY A 353 19.64 -29.18 -3.62
C GLY A 353 18.34 -28.50 -4.06
N ASN A 354 18.44 -27.76 -5.17
CA ASN A 354 17.46 -26.86 -5.81
C ASN A 354 17.60 -25.38 -5.47
N GLY A 355 18.63 -24.96 -4.72
CA GLY A 355 18.98 -23.55 -4.53
C GLY A 355 20.48 -23.35 -4.26
N PRO A 356 20.96 -22.10 -4.13
CA PRO A 356 22.34 -21.82 -3.75
C PRO A 356 22.54 -22.12 -2.26
N ALA A 357 23.14 -23.27 -1.93
CA ALA A 357 23.40 -23.66 -0.56
C ALA A 357 24.16 -22.56 0.22
N GLY A 358 23.66 -22.21 1.40
CA GLY A 358 24.19 -21.10 2.21
C GLY A 358 23.67 -19.70 1.85
N GLY A 359 22.92 -19.56 0.75
CA GLY A 359 22.28 -18.30 0.39
C GLY A 359 21.22 -17.90 1.43
N MET A 360 21.24 -16.63 1.84
CA MET A 360 20.30 -16.11 2.85
C MET A 360 18.85 -16.20 2.35
N VAL A 361 17.98 -16.76 3.17
CA VAL A 361 16.52 -16.69 2.99
C VAL A 361 15.90 -15.79 4.05
N ILE A 362 16.42 -15.85 5.28
CA ILE A 362 15.92 -15.04 6.39
C ILE A 362 17.08 -14.33 7.08
N GLY A 363 16.99 -13.00 7.20
CA GLY A 363 17.94 -12.18 7.93
C GLY A 363 17.31 -10.87 8.38
N GLU A 364 17.82 -10.27 9.45
CA GLU A 364 17.22 -9.07 10.05
C GLU A 364 18.22 -7.96 10.38
N TRP A 365 17.72 -6.73 10.40
CA TRP A 365 18.44 -5.51 10.79
C TRP A 365 17.56 -4.67 11.70
N GLN A 366 18.09 -4.35 12.88
CA GLN A 366 17.39 -3.55 13.88
C GLN A 366 17.29 -2.07 13.46
N ALA A 367 16.29 -1.37 13.98
CA ALA A 367 16.22 0.09 13.84
C ALA A 367 17.51 0.74 14.37
N GLY A 368 18.02 1.74 13.66
CA GLY A 368 19.31 2.38 13.94
C GLY A 368 20.53 1.73 13.26
N ALA A 369 20.37 0.59 12.59
CA ALA A 369 21.46 0.00 11.80
C ALA A 369 21.85 0.88 10.60
N THR A 370 23.13 0.85 10.24
CA THR A 370 23.67 1.70 9.17
C THR A 370 23.68 0.96 7.83
N MET A 371 22.87 1.42 6.88
CA MET A 371 22.76 0.80 5.56
C MET A 371 23.62 1.54 4.55
N THR A 372 24.65 0.87 4.04
CA THR A 372 25.35 1.36 2.86
C THR A 372 24.63 0.86 1.62
N HIS A 373 24.02 1.77 0.86
CA HIS A 373 23.17 1.43 -0.28
C HIS A 373 23.75 1.85 -1.65
N ASP A 374 23.14 1.36 -2.74
CA ASP A 374 23.53 1.57 -4.15
C ASP A 374 25.03 1.32 -4.43
N GLY A 375 25.48 0.09 -4.17
CA GLY A 375 26.89 -0.29 -4.35
C GLY A 375 27.91 0.59 -3.59
N GLY A 376 27.48 1.38 -2.59
CA GLY A 376 28.34 2.29 -1.82
C GLY A 376 28.08 3.79 -2.04
N ALA A 377 27.06 4.19 -2.81
CA ALA A 377 26.82 5.59 -3.14
C ALA A 377 26.09 6.39 -2.04
N GLY A 378 25.44 5.74 -1.09
CA GLY A 378 24.72 6.39 0.00
C GLY A 378 24.78 5.63 1.33
N THR A 379 24.44 6.32 2.41
CA THR A 379 24.37 5.73 3.75
C THR A 379 23.13 6.24 4.48
N ASP A 380 22.27 5.31 4.88
CA ASP A 380 21.07 5.60 5.66
C ASP A 380 21.19 5.00 7.07
N THR A 381 20.41 5.54 8.01
CA THR A 381 20.13 4.89 9.29
C THR A 381 18.70 4.37 9.22
N LEU A 382 18.48 3.06 9.45
CA LEU A 382 17.14 2.49 9.38
C LEU A 382 16.23 3.10 10.44
N ALA A 383 15.10 3.66 10.00
CA ALA A 383 14.11 4.22 10.91
C ALA A 383 13.30 3.14 11.67
N GLY A 384 13.24 1.92 11.12
CA GLY A 384 12.52 0.79 11.69
C GLY A 384 13.22 -0.54 11.45
N HIS A 385 12.72 -1.60 12.11
CA HIS A 385 13.21 -2.97 11.96
C HIS A 385 12.96 -3.49 10.54
N ARG A 386 13.92 -4.23 9.97
CA ARG A 386 13.84 -4.88 8.66
C ARG A 386 14.06 -6.37 8.80
N LEU A 387 13.17 -7.16 8.21
CA LEU A 387 13.30 -8.59 8.09
C LEU A 387 13.24 -8.98 6.61
N VAL A 388 14.33 -9.53 6.09
CA VAL A 388 14.29 -10.25 4.82
C VAL A 388 13.68 -11.62 5.08
N PHE A 389 12.65 -11.98 4.32
CA PHE A 389 12.04 -13.31 4.33
C PHE A 389 11.76 -13.69 2.86
N LEU A 390 12.75 -14.28 2.19
CA LEU A 390 12.67 -14.48 0.74
C LEU A 390 11.64 -15.55 0.38
N THR A 391 10.62 -15.13 -0.37
CA THR A 391 9.52 -15.98 -0.83
C THR A 391 8.83 -15.34 -2.04
N GLY A 392 7.97 -16.09 -2.71
CA GLY A 392 7.23 -15.64 -3.88
C GLY A 392 7.98 -15.98 -5.16
N ALA A 393 7.30 -16.71 -6.04
CA ALA A 393 7.88 -17.17 -7.29
C ALA A 393 8.21 -16.00 -8.22
N ARG A 394 9.29 -16.12 -8.96
CA ARG A 394 9.66 -15.17 -10.00
C ARG A 394 8.87 -15.43 -11.30
N GLU A 395 8.67 -14.38 -12.08
CA GLU A 395 8.01 -14.49 -13.39
C GLU A 395 8.67 -15.52 -14.32
N ALA A 396 7.85 -16.25 -15.08
CA ALA A 396 8.32 -17.16 -16.11
C ALA A 396 9.12 -16.43 -17.21
N ASP A 397 9.91 -17.17 -17.97
CA ASP A 397 10.70 -16.58 -19.07
C ASP A 397 9.84 -15.91 -20.13
N GLY A 398 10.13 -14.64 -20.41
CA GLY A 398 9.40 -13.84 -21.40
C GLY A 398 8.06 -13.29 -20.90
N VAL A 399 7.69 -13.50 -19.64
CA VAL A 399 6.48 -12.93 -19.02
C VAL A 399 6.84 -11.69 -18.20
N SER A 400 5.92 -10.73 -18.10
CA SER A 400 6.15 -9.50 -17.33
C SER A 400 6.42 -9.80 -15.85
N SER A 401 7.31 -9.01 -15.23
CA SER A 401 7.60 -9.11 -13.79
C SER A 401 6.41 -8.76 -12.91
N GLU A 402 5.39 -8.11 -13.46
CA GLU A 402 4.13 -7.87 -12.75
C GLU A 402 3.32 -9.16 -12.53
N THR A 403 3.75 -10.30 -13.08
CA THR A 403 3.17 -11.62 -12.77
C THR A 403 3.90 -12.37 -11.64
N ALA A 404 4.97 -11.79 -11.10
CA ALA A 404 5.75 -12.40 -10.03
C ALA A 404 5.01 -12.38 -8.69
N GLY A 405 5.57 -13.05 -7.68
CA GLY A 405 5.00 -13.12 -6.34
C GLY A 405 3.90 -14.18 -6.19
N LEU A 406 3.83 -15.15 -7.09
CA LEU A 406 2.96 -16.31 -6.91
C LEU A 406 3.30 -17.02 -5.61
N TYR A 407 2.27 -17.46 -4.90
CA TYR A 407 2.39 -18.15 -3.64
C TYR A 407 3.05 -19.52 -3.81
N ASP A 408 4.19 -19.71 -3.16
CA ASP A 408 5.10 -20.84 -3.34
C ASP A 408 5.49 -21.53 -2.02
N LEU A 409 4.96 -21.07 -0.89
CA LEU A 409 5.22 -21.65 0.43
C LEU A 409 4.48 -22.98 0.63
N TYR A 410 5.17 -23.92 1.27
CA TYR A 410 4.55 -25.06 1.92
C TYR A 410 4.01 -24.70 3.31
N GLU A 411 3.37 -25.65 3.99
CA GLU A 411 2.77 -25.44 5.32
C GLU A 411 3.77 -24.87 6.34
N ASP A 412 4.96 -25.45 6.47
CA ASP A 412 5.99 -24.95 7.38
C ASP A 412 6.50 -23.57 6.97
N GLY A 413 6.63 -23.30 5.67
CA GLY A 413 6.98 -21.98 5.15
C GLY A 413 5.91 -20.92 5.46
N ALA A 414 4.63 -21.27 5.32
CA ALA A 414 3.51 -20.42 5.66
C ALA A 414 3.44 -20.14 7.17
N ALA A 415 3.66 -21.16 8.00
CA ALA A 415 3.76 -21.02 9.45
C ALA A 415 4.92 -20.08 9.84
N MET A 416 6.08 -20.21 9.20
CA MET A 416 7.22 -19.31 9.41
C MET A 416 6.92 -17.87 8.99
N LEU A 417 6.18 -17.65 7.89
CA LEU A 417 5.76 -16.31 7.48
C LEU A 417 4.82 -15.68 8.53
N LEU A 418 3.85 -16.45 9.03
CA LEU A 418 2.94 -15.97 10.08
C LEU A 418 3.67 -15.67 11.39
N ASN A 419 4.61 -16.52 11.80
CA ASN A 419 5.48 -16.27 12.95
C ASN A 419 6.35 -15.02 12.75
N ALA A 420 6.82 -14.77 11.52
CA ALA A 420 7.57 -13.58 11.16
C ALA A 420 6.72 -12.31 11.25
N VAL A 421 5.47 -12.36 10.80
CA VAL A 421 4.51 -11.25 10.97
C VAL A 421 4.27 -10.98 12.46
N ASP A 422 3.97 -12.02 13.25
CA ASP A 422 3.77 -11.90 14.70
C ASP A 422 4.99 -11.32 15.44
N TYR A 423 6.19 -11.73 15.02
CA TYR A 423 7.45 -11.22 15.57
C TYR A 423 7.65 -9.73 15.22
N MET A 424 7.43 -9.34 13.97
CA MET A 424 7.62 -7.97 13.50
C MET A 424 6.57 -6.98 14.01
N LEU A 425 5.38 -7.47 14.39
CA LEU A 425 4.33 -6.67 15.03
C LEU A 425 4.60 -6.40 16.52
N ARG A 426 5.60 -7.07 17.11
CA ARG A 426 6.01 -6.89 18.52
C ARG A 426 7.51 -6.53 18.59
N PRO A 427 7.95 -5.46 17.92
CA PRO A 427 9.36 -5.13 17.77
C PRO A 427 10.03 -4.75 19.08
#